data_AF-A0A955UQ83-F1
#
_entry.id   AF-A0A955UQ83-F1
#
_cell.length_a   1.000
_cell.length_b   1.000
_cell.length_c   1.000
_cell.angle_alpha   90.00
_cell.angle_beta   90.00
_cell.angle_gamma   90.00
#
_symmetry.space_group_name_H-M   'P 1'
#
loop_
_entity.id
_entity.type
_entity.pdbx_description
1 polymer ?
#
loop_
_entity_poly.entity_id
_entity_poly.type
_entity_poly.pdbx_seq_one_letter_code
_entity_poly.pdbx_strand_id
1 'polypeptide(L)'
;MTDPLLETREFDPASGAEGDTGADTGASEDDKTRPRRRYVIEDDTGFDEVPRKYRRFYRRWAGSRDALAPNEVLCPVCRVVIRSARELRPGDRVYCMPCMSRLTVVVGEGGRLEARVEY
;
A
#
# COMPACT_ATOMS: atom_id res chain seq x y z
N MET A 1 -21.89 62.97 -8.60
CA MET A 1 -20.52 63.51 -8.59
C MET A 1 -19.66 62.48 -7.89
N THR A 2 -18.61 62.10 -8.59
CA THR A 2 -17.59 61.07 -8.38
C THR A 2 -17.24 60.75 -6.93
N ASP A 3 -17.36 59.48 -6.53
CA ASP A 3 -16.58 58.91 -5.42
C ASP A 3 -15.74 57.75 -5.99
N PRO A 4 -14.47 58.00 -6.34
CA PRO A 4 -13.53 57.00 -6.82
C PRO A 4 -12.67 56.50 -5.65
N LEU A 5 -12.19 55.25 -5.76
CA LEU A 5 -11.25 54.57 -4.85
C LEU A 5 -11.91 53.67 -3.79
N LEU A 6 -12.37 52.49 -4.25
CA LEU A 6 -12.23 51.28 -3.46
C LEU A 6 -11.13 50.42 -4.07
N GLU A 7 -10.05 50.37 -3.30
CA GLU A 7 -8.77 49.75 -3.55
C GLU A 7 -8.87 48.33 -4.12
N THR A 8 -8.16 48.14 -5.21
CA THR A 8 -7.57 46.88 -5.64
C THR A 8 -6.82 46.26 -4.46
N ARG A 9 -7.46 45.31 -3.78
CA ARG A 9 -6.76 44.35 -2.92
C ARG A 9 -6.00 43.40 -3.83
N GLU A 10 -4.74 43.75 -4.05
CA GLU A 10 -3.71 42.91 -4.64
C GLU A 10 -3.65 41.60 -3.84
N PHE A 11 -4.00 40.49 -4.50
CA PHE A 11 -3.92 39.16 -3.93
C PHE A 11 -2.44 38.75 -3.98
N ASP A 12 -1.74 38.91 -2.85
CA ASP A 12 -0.33 38.60 -2.68
C ASP A 12 -0.10 37.07 -2.78
N PRO A 13 0.59 36.53 -3.81
CA PRO A 13 0.78 35.08 -3.98
C PRO A 13 1.92 34.52 -3.13
N ALA A 14 2.51 35.29 -2.21
CA ALA A 14 3.74 34.93 -1.51
C ALA A 14 3.55 34.24 -0.15
N SER A 15 2.45 33.53 0.09
CA SER A 15 2.30 32.71 1.31
C SER A 15 1.60 31.39 1.06
N GLY A 16 2.44 30.36 0.88
CA GLY A 16 2.06 28.96 0.78
C GLY A 16 3.29 28.07 0.62
N ALA A 17 4.36 28.37 1.35
CA ALA A 17 5.49 27.45 1.52
C ALA A 17 5.07 26.36 2.51
N GLU A 18 4.38 25.34 2.03
CA GLU A 18 4.20 24.09 2.77
C GLU A 18 5.00 23.04 2.01
N GLY A 19 6.21 22.79 2.52
CA GLY A 19 7.12 21.79 2.00
C GLY A 19 6.49 20.42 2.11
N ASP A 20 6.10 19.87 0.96
CA ASP A 20 5.85 18.45 0.76
C ASP A 20 7.17 17.71 1.01
N THR A 21 7.45 17.44 2.29
CA THR A 21 8.50 16.51 2.67
C THR A 21 7.90 15.13 2.45
N GLY A 22 7.84 14.72 1.19
CA GLY A 22 7.55 13.35 0.80
C GLY A 22 8.49 12.45 1.58
N ALA A 23 7.95 11.82 2.62
CA ALA A 23 8.66 10.88 3.46
C ALA A 23 9.11 9.72 2.57
N ASP A 24 10.35 9.81 2.11
CA ASP A 24 11.10 8.71 1.53
C ASP A 24 11.14 7.60 2.58
N THR A 25 10.17 6.70 2.46
CA THR A 25 10.10 5.50 3.26
C THR A 25 11.22 4.63 2.74
N GLY A 26 12.37 4.73 3.42
CA GLY A 26 13.65 4.15 3.04
C GLY A 26 13.55 2.70 2.61
N ALA A 27 13.40 2.51 1.30
CA ALA A 27 13.71 1.26 0.64
C ALA A 27 15.18 1.33 0.29
N SER A 28 16.03 0.74 1.14
CA SER A 28 17.48 0.64 0.97
C SER A 28 17.84 0.35 -0.48
N GLU A 29 18.73 1.15 -1.07
CA GLU A 29 19.08 1.11 -2.50
C GLU A 29 19.61 -0.27 -2.95
N ASP A 30 20.21 -1.04 -2.03
CA ASP A 30 20.64 -2.42 -2.24
C ASP A 30 19.49 -3.39 -2.54
N ASP A 31 18.31 -3.18 -1.94
CA ASP A 31 17.19 -4.08 -2.14
C ASP A 31 16.70 -3.97 -3.59
N LYS A 32 16.54 -2.74 -4.11
CA LYS A 32 16.06 -2.47 -5.49
C LYS A 32 16.90 -3.16 -6.57
N THR A 33 18.19 -3.40 -6.31
CA THR A 33 19.12 -3.98 -7.28
C THR A 33 19.01 -5.50 -7.40
N ARG A 34 18.56 -6.20 -6.35
CA ARG A 34 18.47 -7.67 -6.37
C ARG A 34 17.20 -8.15 -7.11
N PRO A 35 17.30 -9.09 -8.06
CA PRO A 35 16.13 -9.64 -8.74
C PRO A 35 15.18 -10.30 -7.73
N ARG A 36 13.89 -9.94 -7.81
CA ARG A 36 12.84 -10.48 -6.94
C ARG A 36 12.66 -11.97 -7.15
N ARG A 37 12.53 -12.72 -6.06
CA ARG A 37 12.18 -14.14 -6.12
C ARG A 37 10.77 -14.32 -6.68
N ARG A 38 10.59 -15.35 -7.51
CA ARG A 38 9.28 -15.75 -8.04
C ARG A 38 8.79 -16.95 -7.26
N TYR A 39 7.52 -16.90 -6.86
CA TYR A 39 6.85 -17.94 -6.08
C TYR A 39 5.76 -18.57 -6.96
N VAL A 40 5.69 -19.90 -6.94
CA VAL A 40 4.60 -20.63 -7.59
C VAL A 40 3.41 -20.64 -6.62
N ILE A 41 2.25 -20.20 -7.10
CA ILE A 41 1.01 -20.20 -6.32
C ILE A 41 0.05 -21.18 -6.99
N GLU A 42 0.04 -22.41 -6.49
CA GLU A 42 -0.73 -23.52 -7.07
C GLU A 42 -2.09 -23.66 -6.40
N ASP A 43 -2.17 -23.44 -5.08
CA ASP A 43 -3.36 -23.72 -4.28
C ASP A 43 -4.44 -22.63 -4.30
N ASP A 44 -5.65 -23.02 -4.69
CA ASP A 44 -6.88 -22.30 -4.33
C ASP A 44 -7.22 -22.63 -2.87
N THR A 45 -7.30 -21.61 -2.02
CA THR A 45 -7.58 -21.76 -0.59
C THR A 45 -9.08 -21.75 -0.28
N GLY A 46 -9.94 -21.79 -1.31
CA GLY A 46 -11.39 -21.74 -1.15
C GLY A 46 -11.90 -20.34 -0.81
N PHE A 47 -11.20 -19.30 -1.27
CA PHE A 47 -11.62 -17.91 -1.04
C PHE A 47 -12.71 -17.52 -2.05
N ASP A 48 -13.99 -17.77 -1.73
CA ASP A 48 -15.10 -17.60 -2.67
C ASP A 48 -15.51 -16.15 -2.96
N GLU A 49 -15.07 -15.18 -2.15
CA GLU A 49 -15.41 -13.75 -2.27
C GLU A 49 -14.76 -13.06 -3.47
N VAL A 50 -13.79 -13.70 -4.14
CA VAL A 50 -13.14 -13.18 -5.36
C VAL A 50 -13.38 -14.10 -6.57
N PRO A 51 -13.30 -13.54 -7.79
CA PRO A 51 -13.44 -14.35 -9.01
C PRO A 51 -12.43 -15.48 -9.06
N ARG A 52 -12.82 -16.64 -9.59
CA ARG A 52 -12.02 -17.89 -9.64
C ARG A 52 -10.58 -17.68 -10.09
N LYS A 53 -10.34 -16.81 -11.06
CA LYS A 53 -9.00 -16.49 -11.57
C LYS A 53 -8.03 -16.01 -10.47
N TYR A 54 -8.56 -15.31 -9.47
CA TYR A 54 -7.80 -14.61 -8.44
C TYR A 54 -7.76 -15.31 -7.09
N ARG A 55 -8.57 -16.35 -6.86
CA ARG A 55 -8.69 -17.02 -5.54
C ARG A 55 -7.37 -17.53 -4.98
N ARG A 56 -6.51 -18.03 -5.87
CA ARG A 56 -5.13 -18.41 -5.54
C ARG A 56 -4.30 -17.28 -4.92
N PHE A 57 -4.62 -16.02 -5.16
CA PHE A 57 -3.88 -14.88 -4.58
C PHE A 57 -4.43 -14.46 -3.22
N TYR A 58 -5.48 -15.11 -2.72
CA TYR A 58 -6.05 -14.80 -1.43
C TYR A 58 -5.99 -16.04 -0.54
N ARG A 59 -5.89 -15.82 0.77
CA ARG A 59 -6.15 -16.84 1.79
C ARG A 59 -6.67 -16.16 3.05
N ARG A 60 -7.40 -16.91 3.86
CA ARG A 60 -7.88 -16.40 5.16
C ARG A 60 -6.72 -16.31 6.13
N TRP A 61 -6.70 -15.25 6.92
CA TRP A 61 -5.76 -15.08 8.02
C TRP A 61 -6.10 -16.07 9.14
N ALA A 62 -5.12 -16.90 9.54
CA ALA A 62 -5.31 -17.93 10.57
C ALA A 62 -5.11 -17.39 12.01
N GLY A 63 -4.87 -16.08 12.17
CA GLY A 63 -4.74 -15.42 13.47
C GLY A 63 -3.28 -15.11 13.85
N SER A 64 -3.03 -14.75 15.11
CA SER A 64 -1.74 -14.20 15.56
C SER A 64 -0.52 -15.14 15.45
N ARG A 65 -0.74 -16.44 15.20
CA ARG A 65 0.32 -17.43 14.97
C ARG A 65 0.61 -17.67 13.49
N ASP A 66 -0.14 -17.05 12.61
CA ASP A 66 0.03 -17.19 11.17
C ASP A 66 1.28 -16.43 10.73
N ALA A 67 2.22 -17.17 10.12
CA ALA A 67 3.48 -16.62 9.66
C ALA A 67 3.34 -16.23 8.19
N LEU A 68 3.48 -14.93 7.89
CA LEU A 68 3.44 -14.41 6.54
C LEU A 68 4.73 -14.78 5.81
N ALA A 69 4.60 -15.41 4.65
CA ALA A 69 5.72 -15.61 3.74
C ALA A 69 6.18 -14.26 3.13
N PRO A 70 7.41 -14.16 2.60
CA PRO A 70 7.94 -12.92 2.00
C PRO A 70 7.18 -12.44 0.75
N ASN A 71 6.27 -13.26 0.21
CA ASN A 71 5.38 -12.92 -0.89
C ASN A 71 3.93 -12.72 -0.42
N GLU A 72 3.70 -12.62 0.88
CA GLU A 72 2.40 -12.45 1.51
C GLU A 72 2.32 -11.13 2.27
N VAL A 73 1.16 -10.51 2.24
CA VAL A 73 0.86 -9.30 3.00
C VAL A 73 -0.53 -9.38 3.60
N LEU A 74 -0.68 -8.93 4.84
CA LEU A 74 -1.97 -8.86 5.53
C LEU A 74 -2.67 -7.54 5.22
N CYS A 75 -3.91 -7.59 4.71
CA CYS A 75 -4.74 -6.41 4.58
C CYS A 75 -5.28 -5.98 5.96
N PRO A 76 -5.04 -4.73 6.41
CA PRO A 76 -5.52 -4.25 7.71
C PRO A 76 -7.04 -4.05 7.77
N VAL A 77 -7.70 -3.94 6.61
CA VAL A 77 -9.14 -3.64 6.50
C VAL A 77 -9.99 -4.92 6.66
N CYS A 78 -9.85 -5.87 5.73
CA CYS A 78 -10.63 -7.10 5.73
C CYS A 78 -9.92 -8.31 6.36
N ARG A 79 -8.69 -8.14 6.86
CA ARG A 79 -7.88 -9.20 7.51
C ARG A 79 -7.72 -10.45 6.64
N VAL A 80 -7.58 -10.26 5.34
CA VAL A 80 -7.22 -11.32 4.39
C VAL A 80 -5.74 -11.24 4.07
N VAL A 81 -5.13 -12.38 3.77
CA VAL A 81 -3.75 -12.44 3.30
C VAL A 81 -3.76 -12.41 1.78
N ILE A 82 -3.01 -11.46 1.22
CA ILE A 82 -2.80 -11.30 -0.21
C ILE A 82 -1.46 -11.93 -0.56
N ARG A 83 -1.49 -12.92 -1.46
CA ARG A 83 -0.33 -13.64 -1.97
C ARG A 83 0.07 -13.04 -3.32
N SER A 84 1.36 -12.85 -3.52
CA SER A 84 1.93 -12.39 -4.79
C SER A 84 2.81 -13.48 -5.39
N ALA A 85 2.82 -13.57 -6.73
CA ALA A 85 3.74 -14.45 -7.44
C ALA A 85 5.20 -13.97 -7.36
N ARG A 86 5.43 -12.77 -6.83
CA ARG A 86 6.75 -12.15 -6.65
C ARG A 86 6.94 -11.81 -5.19
N GLU A 87 8.20 -11.81 -4.75
CA GLU A 87 8.61 -11.26 -3.47
C GLU A 87 8.07 -9.84 -3.29
N LEU A 88 7.39 -9.62 -2.17
CA LEU A 88 6.89 -8.31 -1.74
C LEU A 88 7.95 -7.63 -0.89
N ARG A 89 8.14 -6.34 -1.12
CA ARG A 89 9.11 -5.50 -0.44
C ARG A 89 8.42 -4.23 0.07
N PRO A 90 8.97 -3.61 1.12
CA PRO A 90 8.46 -2.33 1.61
C PRO A 90 8.42 -1.29 0.48
N GLY A 91 7.33 -0.54 0.40
CA GLY A 91 7.06 0.42 -0.67
C GLY A 91 6.32 -0.16 -1.88
N ASP A 92 6.13 -1.48 -1.98
CA ASP A 92 5.28 -2.06 -3.03
C ASP A 92 3.82 -1.68 -2.83
N ARG A 93 3.13 -1.43 -3.95
CA ARG A 93 1.70 -1.18 -3.96
C ARG A 93 0.93 -2.47 -4.26
N VAL A 94 -0.03 -2.77 -3.41
CA VAL A 94 -0.90 -3.94 -3.50
C VAL A 94 -2.35 -3.48 -3.46
N TYR A 95 -3.17 -4.08 -4.32
CA TYR A 95 -4.60 -3.82 -4.32
C TYR A 95 -5.33 -5.00 -3.68
N CYS A 96 -6.14 -4.71 -2.66
CA CYS A 96 -6.99 -5.72 -2.05
C CYS A 96 -8.34 -5.76 -2.77
N MET A 97 -8.58 -6.81 -3.56
CA MET A 97 -9.83 -6.94 -4.31
C MET A 97 -11.07 -7.08 -3.41
N PRO A 98 -11.04 -7.81 -2.27
CA PRO A 98 -12.20 -7.92 -1.38
C PRO A 98 -12.70 -6.60 -0.78
N CYS A 99 -11.79 -5.72 -0.32
CA CYS A 99 -12.17 -4.45 0.30
C CYS A 99 -11.98 -3.21 -0.59
N MET A 100 -11.50 -3.43 -1.82
CA MET A 100 -11.19 -2.40 -2.82
C MET A 100 -10.17 -1.33 -2.36
N SER A 101 -9.41 -1.62 -1.31
CA SER A 101 -8.43 -0.66 -0.78
C SER A 101 -7.09 -0.76 -1.50
N ARG A 102 -6.46 0.39 -1.73
CA ARG A 102 -5.07 0.51 -2.15
C ARG A 102 -4.18 0.45 -0.91
N LEU A 103 -3.17 -0.40 -0.97
CA LEU A 103 -2.30 -0.68 0.17
C LEU A 103 -0.84 -0.50 -0.25
N THR A 104 -0.03 0.01 0.67
CA THR A 104 1.43 0.03 0.55
C THR A 104 2.02 -0.95 1.55
N VAL A 105 2.92 -1.81 1.08
CA VAL A 105 3.63 -2.78 1.91
C VAL A 105 4.61 -2.02 2.81
N VAL A 106 4.57 -2.30 4.10
CA VAL A 106 5.43 -1.73 5.13
C VAL A 106 5.99 -2.85 6.02
N VAL A 107 7.12 -2.59 6.67
CA VAL A 107 7.63 -3.50 7.71
C VAL A 107 6.93 -3.16 9.02
N GLY A 108 6.20 -4.13 9.58
CA GLY A 108 5.57 -4.00 10.90
C GLY A 108 6.56 -4.21 12.05
N GLU A 109 6.10 -4.03 13.29
CA GLU A 109 6.93 -4.05 14.51
C GLU A 109 7.66 -5.37 14.76
N GLY A 110 7.20 -6.48 14.17
CA GLY A 110 7.82 -7.80 14.25
C GLY A 110 8.73 -8.18 13.08
N GLY A 111 9.09 -7.23 12.21
CA GLY A 111 9.83 -7.52 10.97
C GLY A 111 9.01 -8.24 9.89
N ARG A 112 7.69 -8.34 10.09
CA ARG A 112 6.74 -8.95 9.15
C ARG A 112 6.24 -7.91 8.14
N LEU A 113 5.85 -8.38 6.95
CA LEU A 113 5.25 -7.52 5.92
C LEU A 113 3.78 -7.24 6.28
N GLU A 114 3.48 -6.00 6.61
CA GLU A 114 2.13 -5.51 6.82
C GLU A 114 1.74 -4.57 5.68
N ALA A 115 0.44 -4.30 5.51
CA ALA A 115 -0.02 -3.28 4.57
C ALA A 115 -0.57 -2.07 5.33
N ARG A 116 -0.29 -0.88 4.81
CA ARG A 116 -0.89 0.38 5.22
C ARG A 116 -1.83 0.87 4.12
N VAL A 117 -3.00 1.37 4.49
CA VAL A 117 -3.96 1.94 3.51
C VAL A 117 -3.42 3.26 2.97
N GLU A 118 -3.43 3.41 1.65
CA GLU A 118 -3.25 4.70 0.98
C GLU A 118 -4.61 5.39 0.86
N TYR A 119 -4.70 6.65 1.28
CA TYR A 119 -5.89 7.50 1.18
C TYR A 119 -5.81 8.40 -0.04
#